data_AF-A0A1I8HGA4-F1
#
_entry.id   AF-A0A1I8HGA4-F1
#
_cell.length_a   1.000
_cell.length_b   1.000
_cell.length_c   1.000
_cell.angle_alpha   90.00
_cell.angle_beta   90.00
_cell.angle_gamma   90.00
#
_symmetry.space_group_name_H-M   'P 1'
#
loop_
_entity.id
_entity.type
_entity.pdbx_description
1 polymer ?
#
loop_
_entity_poly.entity_id
_entity_poly.type
_entity_poly.pdbx_seq_one_letter_code
_entity_poly.pdbx_strand_id
1 'polypeptide(L)'
;MVDTSGSMHGQALDLTKLAVVSLINTLGENDFVAVAQYPGRQVTTDHTAKPHLLRDAVPEESKSNGTCFRSFVQATKRNKDRLFAQINDLSAYGIVNFYEAIDFAYSMFEEFYKAPVNNHGALCNSMIMIFTDGDVSDSMDETRQLIRTWRNRSALLDKIRIFTYSVGQHQNPTEPLLEVACSNRGYFAEIPAMGAVTSQVEVINLNADALRTILIAFMCALRLRHF
;
A
#
# COMPACT_ATOMS: atom_id res chain seq x y z
N MET A 1 0.54 -0.85 1.44
CA MET A 1 0.86 -0.03 2.62
C MET A 1 -0.46 0.39 3.25
N VAL A 2 -0.63 0.12 4.53
CA VAL A 2 -1.86 0.45 5.28
C VAL A 2 -1.51 1.47 6.34
N ASP A 3 -2.16 2.63 6.27
CA ASP A 3 -2.10 3.63 7.34
C ASP A 3 -2.83 3.10 8.57
N THR A 4 -2.09 3.02 9.67
CA THR A 4 -2.59 2.62 10.99
C THR A 4 -2.33 3.71 12.01
N SER A 5 -2.21 4.97 11.57
CA SER A 5 -2.08 6.13 12.46
C SER A 5 -3.35 6.32 13.29
N GLY A 6 -3.27 7.10 14.37
CA GLY A 6 -4.39 7.33 15.27
C GLY A 6 -5.64 7.93 14.60
N SER A 7 -5.47 8.70 13.53
CA SER A 7 -6.59 9.31 12.78
C SER A 7 -7.44 8.27 12.04
N MET A 8 -6.85 7.12 11.71
CA MET A 8 -7.54 6.00 11.07
C MET A 8 -8.47 5.24 12.04
N HIS A 9 -8.48 5.55 13.35
CA HIS A 9 -9.26 4.81 14.33
C HIS A 9 -10.77 4.75 13.99
N GLY A 10 -11.37 3.57 14.18
CA GLY A 10 -12.79 3.33 13.87
C GLY A 10 -13.04 3.08 12.39
N GLN A 11 -13.99 3.80 11.81
CA GLN A 11 -14.54 3.49 10.49
C GLN A 11 -13.50 3.54 9.35
N ALA A 12 -12.54 4.46 9.40
CA ALA A 12 -11.53 4.59 8.35
C ALA A 12 -10.62 3.35 8.26
N LEU A 13 -10.19 2.82 9.41
CA LEU A 13 -9.43 1.56 9.45
C LEU A 13 -10.29 0.36 9.05
N ASP A 14 -11.56 0.29 9.47
CA ASP A 14 -12.46 -0.81 9.06
C ASP A 14 -12.69 -0.83 7.55
N LEU A 15 -12.90 0.35 6.94
CA LEU A 15 -12.98 0.51 5.49
C LEU A 15 -11.70 0.07 4.81
N THR A 16 -10.56 0.47 5.35
CA THR A 16 -9.25 0.12 4.82
C THR A 16 -9.01 -1.39 4.87
N LYS A 17 -9.31 -2.04 6.00
CA LYS A 17 -9.24 -3.49 6.16
C LYS A 17 -10.08 -4.20 5.09
N LEU A 18 -11.34 -3.78 4.92
CA LEU A 18 -12.23 -4.35 3.91
C LEU A 18 -11.69 -4.15 2.49
N ALA A 19 -11.22 -2.95 2.16
CA ALA A 19 -10.68 -2.64 0.83
C ALA A 19 -9.43 -3.47 0.52
N VAL A 20 -8.50 -3.57 1.47
CA VAL A 20 -7.26 -4.34 1.32
C VAL A 20 -7.55 -5.84 1.20
N VAL A 21 -8.44 -6.38 2.04
CA VAL A 21 -8.87 -7.79 1.94
C VAL A 21 -9.51 -8.07 0.58
N SER A 22 -10.42 -7.20 0.14
CA SER A 22 -11.12 -7.34 -1.14
C SER A 22 -10.16 -7.30 -2.33
N LEU A 23 -9.17 -6.41 -2.28
CA LEU A 23 -8.10 -6.31 -3.27
C LEU A 23 -7.23 -7.58 -3.30
N ILE A 24 -6.72 -8.03 -2.15
CA ILE A 24 -5.85 -9.21 -2.11
C ILE A 24 -6.62 -10.47 -2.56
N ASN A 25 -7.93 -10.50 -2.34
CA ASN A 25 -8.77 -11.59 -2.79
C ASN A 25 -8.79 -11.75 -4.32
N THR A 26 -8.58 -10.67 -5.09
CA THR A 26 -8.63 -10.69 -6.56
C THR A 26 -7.35 -11.20 -7.22
N LEU A 27 -6.24 -11.22 -6.48
CA LEU A 27 -4.94 -11.69 -6.96
C LEU A 27 -4.98 -13.16 -7.39
N GLY A 28 -4.35 -13.52 -8.50
CA GLY A 28 -4.16 -14.90 -8.92
C GLY A 28 -3.02 -15.59 -8.17
N GLU A 29 -2.91 -16.92 -8.30
CA GLU A 29 -1.81 -17.66 -7.67
C GLU A 29 -0.44 -17.30 -8.27
N ASN A 30 -0.36 -16.68 -9.43
CA ASN A 30 0.92 -16.23 -10.02
C ASN A 30 1.36 -14.85 -9.50
N ASP A 31 0.52 -14.16 -8.74
CA ASP A 31 0.82 -12.85 -8.20
C ASP A 31 1.57 -12.95 -6.87
N PHE A 32 2.36 -11.91 -6.59
CA PHE A 32 3.12 -11.79 -5.35
C PHE A 32 2.66 -10.56 -4.58
N VAL A 33 2.43 -10.73 -3.27
CA VAL A 33 1.88 -9.68 -2.41
C VAL A 33 2.63 -9.59 -1.09
N ALA A 34 2.77 -8.36 -0.62
CA ALA A 34 3.25 -8.02 0.72
C ALA A 34 2.31 -6.96 1.30
N VAL A 35 1.97 -7.10 2.58
CA VAL A 35 1.17 -6.11 3.32
C VAL A 35 2.04 -5.58 4.45
N ALA A 36 2.10 -4.26 4.55
CA ALA A 36 2.85 -3.56 5.57
C ALA A 36 2.00 -2.46 6.17
N GLN A 37 2.16 -2.27 7.48
CA GLN A 37 1.54 -1.18 8.22
C GLN A 37 2.52 -0.03 8.40
N TYR A 38 2.00 1.19 8.39
CA TYR A 38 2.72 2.40 8.78
C TYR A 38 1.74 3.34 9.51
N PRO A 39 2.12 4.00 10.61
CA PRO A 39 3.37 3.80 11.35
C PRO A 39 3.50 2.34 11.84
N GLY A 40 4.73 1.91 12.14
CA GLY A 40 4.96 0.59 12.71
C GLY A 40 4.41 0.48 14.13
N ARG A 41 4.46 -0.72 14.73
CA ARG A 41 3.88 -1.00 16.05
C ARG A 41 4.24 0.05 17.11
N GLN A 42 3.27 0.44 17.94
CA GLN A 42 3.51 1.31 19.09
C GLN A 42 4.56 0.68 20.02
N VAL A 43 5.67 1.41 20.23
CA VAL A 43 6.78 1.02 21.12
C VAL A 43 6.59 1.67 22.47
N THR A 44 6.22 2.95 22.48
CA THR A 44 5.84 3.73 23.68
C THR A 44 4.62 4.59 23.36
N THR A 45 4.07 5.30 24.35
CA THR A 45 2.94 6.22 24.14
C THR A 45 3.20 7.22 23.02
N ASP A 46 4.44 7.68 22.89
CA ASP A 46 4.82 8.75 21.96
C ASP A 46 5.68 8.26 20.78
N HIS A 47 6.00 6.96 20.70
CA HIS A 47 6.89 6.42 19.67
C HIS A 47 6.32 5.16 19.04
N THR A 48 6.30 5.16 17.72
CA THR A 48 6.01 4.00 16.88
C THR A 48 7.29 3.46 16.25
N ALA A 49 7.32 2.16 15.99
CA ALA A 49 8.38 1.56 15.20
C ALA A 49 8.32 2.05 13.74
N LYS A 50 9.41 1.83 13.00
CA LYS A 50 9.42 2.02 11.54
C LYS A 50 8.39 1.11 10.86
N PRO A 51 7.91 1.45 9.64
CA PRO A 51 7.06 0.57 8.86
C PRO A 51 7.61 -0.84 8.76
N HIS A 52 6.73 -1.83 8.84
CA HIS A 52 7.11 -3.23 8.76
C HIS A 52 6.01 -4.08 8.13
N LEU A 53 6.39 -5.24 7.58
CA LEU A 53 5.44 -6.25 7.12
C LEU A 53 4.53 -6.69 8.27
N LEU A 54 3.29 -7.03 7.96
CA LEU A 54 2.41 -7.67 8.93
C LEU A 54 3.04 -8.99 9.37
N ARG A 55 3.19 -9.14 10.69
CA ARG A 55 3.81 -10.32 11.29
C ARG A 55 2.72 -11.33 11.59
N ASP A 56 3.00 -12.59 11.31
CA ASP A 56 2.12 -13.66 11.73
C ASP A 56 2.16 -13.77 13.25
N ALA A 57 1.01 -13.57 13.89
CA ALA A 57 0.84 -13.79 15.31
C ALA A 57 0.75 -15.30 15.58
N VAL A 58 1.81 -16.06 15.28
CA VAL A 58 1.95 -17.40 15.83
C VAL A 58 2.60 -17.25 17.21
N PRO A 59 1.98 -17.75 18.29
CA PRO A 59 2.60 -17.76 19.61
C PRO A 59 3.98 -18.42 19.56
N GLU A 60 4.94 -17.90 20.33
CA GLU A 60 6.32 -18.41 20.37
C GLU A 60 6.42 -19.92 20.72
N GLU A 61 5.34 -20.51 21.23
CA GLU A 61 5.28 -21.91 21.68
C GLU A 61 4.98 -22.94 20.58
N SER A 62 4.59 -22.54 19.36
CA SER A 62 4.39 -23.47 18.23
C SER A 62 5.43 -23.29 17.13
N LYS A 63 6.66 -23.72 17.43
CA LYS A 63 7.79 -23.81 16.48
C LYS A 63 7.67 -24.98 15.49
N SER A 64 6.58 -25.06 14.75
CA SER A 64 6.57 -25.88 13.53
C SER A 64 5.58 -25.31 12.51
N ASN A 65 6.11 -24.61 11.50
CA ASN A 65 5.42 -24.07 10.31
C ASN A 65 4.76 -22.68 10.38
N GLY A 66 5.16 -21.80 11.29
CA GLY A 66 4.88 -20.37 11.16
C GLY A 66 5.81 -19.72 10.11
N THR A 67 5.31 -19.41 8.91
CA THR A 67 6.08 -18.57 7.97
C THR A 67 5.92 -17.11 8.37
N CYS A 68 6.95 -16.49 8.93
CA CYS A 68 7.00 -15.03 9.00
C CYS A 68 7.20 -14.51 7.59
N PHE A 69 6.28 -13.71 7.05
CA PHE A 69 6.51 -13.02 5.79
C PHE A 69 7.70 -12.07 5.97
N ARG A 70 8.79 -12.34 5.26
CA ARG A 70 10.01 -11.52 5.24
C ARG A 70 10.17 -10.74 3.93
N SER A 71 9.35 -11.08 2.94
CA SER A 71 9.30 -10.46 1.62
C SER A 71 7.93 -10.72 1.01
N PHE A 72 7.75 -10.36 -0.26
CA PHE A 72 6.56 -10.71 -1.02
C PHE A 72 6.36 -12.23 -1.05
N VAL A 73 5.11 -12.65 -0.93
CA VAL A 73 4.71 -14.04 -1.02
C VAL A 73 3.71 -14.25 -2.15
N GLN A 74 3.77 -15.43 -2.76
CA GLN A 74 2.81 -15.85 -3.75
C GLN A 74 1.40 -15.83 -3.16
N ALA A 75 0.41 -15.29 -3.88
CA ALA A 75 -0.97 -15.11 -3.43
C ALA A 75 -1.79 -16.41 -3.48
N THR A 76 -1.23 -17.50 -2.94
CA THR A 76 -1.94 -18.77 -2.72
C THR A 76 -3.05 -18.57 -1.69
N LYS A 77 -4.11 -19.40 -1.74
CA LYS A 77 -5.21 -19.37 -0.76
C LYS A 77 -4.70 -19.34 0.69
N ARG A 78 -3.73 -20.21 1.02
CA ARG A 78 -3.13 -20.29 2.36
C ARG A 78 -2.45 -18.99 2.79
N ASN A 79 -1.74 -18.31 1.88
CA ASN A 79 -1.06 -17.06 2.21
C ASN A 79 -2.07 -15.90 2.34
N LYS A 80 -3.08 -15.86 1.48
CA LYS A 80 -4.18 -14.89 1.59
C LYS A 80 -4.92 -15.00 2.92
N ASP A 81 -5.32 -16.22 3.31
CA ASP A 81 -6.04 -16.46 4.57
C ASP A 81 -5.25 -15.94 5.79
N ARG A 82 -3.91 -16.09 5.78
CA ARG A 82 -3.03 -15.58 6.84
C ARG A 82 -2.87 -14.06 6.80
N LEU A 83 -2.75 -13.47 5.62
CA LEU A 83 -2.76 -12.01 5.47
C LEU A 83 -4.08 -11.43 5.96
N PHE A 84 -5.23 -12.05 5.65
CA PHE A 84 -6.54 -11.59 6.09
C PHE A 84 -6.68 -11.59 7.61
N ALA A 85 -6.21 -12.65 8.28
CA ALA A 85 -6.18 -12.70 9.74
C ALA A 85 -5.37 -11.53 10.33
N GLN A 86 -4.20 -11.25 9.77
CA GLN A 86 -3.33 -10.16 10.22
C GLN A 86 -3.92 -8.77 9.92
N ILE A 87 -4.54 -8.58 8.76
CA ILE A 87 -5.21 -7.31 8.40
C ILE A 87 -6.36 -7.03 9.37
N ASN A 88 -7.15 -8.05 9.72
CA ASN A 88 -8.27 -7.88 10.64
C ASN A 88 -7.83 -7.48 12.06
N ASP A 89 -6.63 -7.91 12.48
CA ASP A 89 -6.03 -7.58 13.79
C ASP A 89 -5.39 -6.18 13.86
N LEU A 90 -5.31 -5.45 12.74
CA LEU A 90 -4.73 -4.11 12.72
C LEU A 90 -5.46 -3.18 13.69
N SER A 91 -4.69 -2.33 14.35
CA SER A 91 -5.17 -1.31 15.29
C SER A 91 -4.51 0.03 14.99
N ALA A 92 -5.26 1.11 15.18
CA ALA A 92 -4.81 2.48 14.91
C ALA A 92 -4.08 3.08 16.12
N TYR A 93 -2.87 3.62 15.91
CA TYR A 93 -2.07 4.34 16.91
C TYR A 93 -0.96 5.17 16.24
N GLY A 94 -0.45 6.17 16.95
CA GLY A 94 0.72 6.95 16.52
C GLY A 94 0.45 7.93 15.38
N ILE A 95 1.53 8.45 14.80
CA ILE A 95 1.51 9.54 13.81
C ILE A 95 2.00 9.00 12.47
N VAL A 96 1.38 9.46 11.40
CA VAL A 96 1.74 9.11 10.04
C VAL A 96 3.10 9.69 9.64
N ASN A 97 3.92 8.88 8.96
CA ASN A 97 5.13 9.33 8.29
C ASN A 97 5.15 8.74 6.88
N PHE A 98 4.70 9.54 5.91
CA PHE A 98 4.55 9.08 4.54
C PHE A 98 5.90 8.84 3.84
N TYR A 99 6.92 9.62 4.20
CA TYR A 99 8.29 9.41 3.72
C TYR A 99 8.78 7.99 4.08
N GLU A 100 8.65 7.59 5.34
CA GLU A 100 9.08 6.25 5.78
C GLU A 100 8.29 5.13 5.11
N ALA A 101 6.99 5.34 4.85
CA ALA A 101 6.17 4.37 4.14
C ALA A 101 6.66 4.13 2.71
N ILE A 102 7.01 5.20 1.99
CA ILE A 102 7.55 5.14 0.64
C ILE A 102 8.94 4.50 0.64
N ASP A 103 9.82 4.92 1.56
CA ASP A 103 11.18 4.37 1.67
C ASP A 103 11.14 2.86 1.91
N PHE A 104 10.31 2.44 2.87
CA PHE A 104 10.10 1.03 3.17
C PHE A 104 9.56 0.26 1.96
N ALA A 105 8.53 0.77 1.28
CA ALA A 105 7.95 0.09 0.13
C ALA A 105 8.96 -0.11 -1.01
N TYR A 106 9.76 0.90 -1.35
CA TYR A 106 10.81 0.77 -2.35
C TYR A 106 11.92 -0.18 -1.92
N SER A 107 12.33 -0.16 -0.65
CA SER A 107 13.33 -1.10 -0.13
C SER A 107 12.86 -2.56 -0.26
N MET A 108 11.59 -2.84 0.02
CA MET A 108 10.99 -4.17 -0.14
C MET A 108 11.08 -4.65 -1.59
N PHE A 109 10.77 -3.78 -2.56
CA PHE A 109 10.89 -4.12 -3.99
C PHE A 109 12.35 -4.32 -4.40
N GLU A 110 13.27 -3.47 -3.93
CA GLU A 110 14.69 -3.61 -4.24
C GLU A 110 15.25 -4.94 -3.75
N GLU A 111 14.93 -5.33 -2.51
CA GLU A 111 15.31 -6.62 -1.94
C GLU A 111 14.68 -7.78 -2.70
N PHE A 112 13.40 -7.67 -3.07
CA PHE A 112 12.70 -8.69 -3.84
C PHE A 112 13.34 -8.91 -5.21
N TYR A 113 13.75 -7.86 -5.92
CA TYR A 113 14.43 -7.98 -7.22
C TYR A 113 15.85 -8.53 -7.14
N LYS A 114 16.51 -8.42 -5.98
CA LYS A 114 17.86 -8.98 -5.76
C LYS A 114 17.83 -10.47 -5.39
N ALA A 115 16.66 -11.00 -5.02
CA ALA A 115 16.52 -12.40 -4.62
C ALA A 115 16.74 -13.37 -5.81
N PRO A 116 17.18 -14.63 -5.57
CA PRO A 116 17.45 -15.60 -6.63
C PRO A 116 16.23 -15.91 -7.52
N VAL A 117 16.52 -16.15 -8.81
CA VAL A 117 15.63 -16.05 -9.99
C VAL A 117 14.39 -16.96 -10.01
N ASN A 118 14.28 -17.91 -9.09
CA ASN A 118 13.30 -19.00 -9.17
C ASN A 118 11.84 -18.55 -8.89
N ASN A 119 11.62 -17.28 -8.50
CA ASN A 119 10.32 -16.71 -8.13
C ASN A 119 9.95 -15.41 -8.87
N HIS A 120 10.61 -15.09 -9.98
CA HIS A 120 10.40 -13.84 -10.73
C HIS A 120 9.12 -13.75 -11.58
N GLY A 121 8.08 -14.54 -11.28
CA GLY A 121 6.85 -14.60 -12.07
C GLY A 121 6.10 -13.26 -12.22
N ALA A 122 6.34 -12.30 -11.33
CA ALA A 122 5.62 -11.02 -11.27
C ALA A 122 6.41 -9.78 -11.76
N LEU A 123 7.55 -9.94 -12.46
CA LEU A 123 8.35 -8.80 -12.97
C LEU A 123 7.64 -7.93 -14.04
N CYS A 124 6.40 -8.23 -14.40
CA CYS A 124 5.63 -7.49 -15.41
C CYS A 124 5.03 -6.19 -14.85
N ASN A 125 4.40 -6.24 -13.67
CA ASN A 125 3.63 -5.12 -13.10
C ASN A 125 3.90 -4.96 -11.59
N SER A 126 4.65 -3.91 -11.23
CA SER A 126 4.98 -3.61 -9.83
C SER A 126 4.21 -2.41 -9.33
N MET A 127 3.44 -2.60 -8.26
CA MET A 127 2.51 -1.60 -7.74
C MET A 127 2.70 -1.41 -6.24
N ILE A 128 2.85 -0.16 -5.82
CA ILE A 128 2.72 0.27 -4.42
C ILE A 128 1.31 0.82 -4.28
N MET A 129 0.50 0.23 -3.40
CA MET A 129 -0.84 0.73 -3.08
C MET A 129 -0.84 1.23 -1.63
N ILE A 130 -1.32 2.46 -1.42
CA ILE A 130 -1.29 3.16 -0.15
C ILE A 130 -2.71 3.57 0.24
N PHE A 131 -3.15 3.18 1.43
CA PHE A 131 -4.47 3.52 1.98
C PHE A 131 -4.27 4.39 3.23
N THR A 132 -4.85 5.58 3.24
CA THR A 132 -4.70 6.59 4.30
C THR A 132 -5.90 7.53 4.30
N ASP A 133 -6.13 8.25 5.39
CA ASP A 133 -7.11 9.35 5.48
C ASP A 133 -6.50 10.71 5.12
N GLY A 134 -5.29 10.76 4.56
CA GLY A 134 -4.81 11.90 3.77
C GLY A 134 -4.03 12.98 4.50
N ASP A 135 -3.64 12.80 5.76
CA ASP A 135 -2.74 13.74 6.45
C ASP A 135 -1.26 13.48 6.09
N VAL A 136 -0.84 13.86 4.88
CA VAL A 136 0.52 13.55 4.39
C VAL A 136 1.30 14.78 3.91
N SER A 137 0.77 15.99 4.10
CA SER A 137 1.31 17.22 3.48
C SER A 137 2.73 17.57 3.93
N ASP A 138 3.04 17.33 5.21
CA ASP A 138 4.23 17.91 5.86
C ASP A 138 5.56 17.35 5.34
N SER A 139 5.54 16.19 4.67
CA SER A 139 6.75 15.53 4.15
C SER A 139 6.78 15.37 2.63
N MET A 140 5.94 16.11 1.88
CA MET A 140 5.76 15.84 0.45
C MET A 140 6.98 16.17 -0.42
N ASP A 141 7.67 17.29 -0.17
CA ASP A 141 8.85 17.65 -0.97
C ASP A 141 9.99 16.62 -0.81
N GLU A 142 10.26 16.24 0.43
CA GLU A 142 11.25 15.19 0.74
C GLU A 142 10.83 13.84 0.16
N THR A 143 9.55 13.50 0.23
CA THR A 143 9.00 12.26 -0.35
C THR A 143 9.17 12.26 -1.87
N ARG A 144 8.87 13.37 -2.57
CA ARG A 144 9.06 13.49 -4.02
C ARG A 144 10.52 13.27 -4.40
N GLN A 145 11.45 13.86 -3.65
CA GLN A 145 12.89 13.68 -3.88
C GLN A 145 13.34 12.24 -3.60
N LEU A 146 12.81 11.62 -2.55
CA LEU A 146 13.05 10.23 -2.21
C LEU A 146 12.61 9.29 -3.33
N ILE A 147 11.39 9.47 -3.88
CA ILE A 147 10.88 8.67 -4.99
C ILE A 147 11.80 8.79 -6.22
N ARG A 148 12.25 10.00 -6.57
CA ARG A 148 13.20 10.21 -7.68
C ARG A 148 14.51 9.48 -7.44
N THR A 149 15.03 9.54 -6.21
CA THR A 149 16.25 8.82 -5.80
C THR A 149 16.10 7.31 -5.98
N TRP A 150 14.99 6.74 -5.50
CA TRP A 150 14.70 5.31 -5.66
C TRP A 150 14.57 4.88 -7.13
N ARG A 151 13.86 5.66 -7.94
CA ARG A 151 13.69 5.36 -9.38
C ARG A 151 15.02 5.39 -10.14
N ASN A 152 15.93 6.28 -9.77
CA ASN A 152 17.25 6.38 -10.39
C ASN A 152 18.19 5.21 -10.04
N ARG A 153 17.86 4.37 -9.04
CA ARG A 153 18.70 3.22 -8.65
C ARG A 153 18.63 2.06 -9.62
N SER A 154 17.49 1.81 -10.28
CA SER A 154 17.39 0.75 -11.28
C SER A 154 16.17 0.90 -12.19
N ALA A 155 16.23 0.31 -13.39
CA ALA A 155 15.10 0.29 -14.32
C ALA A 155 13.86 -0.47 -13.80
N LEU A 156 14.04 -1.43 -12.88
CA LEU A 156 12.93 -2.15 -12.26
C LEU A 156 12.21 -1.28 -11.21
N LEU A 157 12.97 -0.53 -10.41
CA LEU A 157 12.42 0.42 -9.46
C LEU A 157 11.79 1.62 -10.17
N ASP A 158 12.39 2.07 -11.28
CA ASP A 158 11.79 3.13 -12.09
C ASP A 158 10.38 2.75 -12.51
N LYS A 159 10.11 1.50 -12.92
CA LYS A 159 8.80 1.04 -13.43
C LYS A 159 7.69 0.92 -12.38
N ILE A 160 7.99 1.05 -11.09
CA ILE A 160 6.98 0.94 -10.04
C ILE A 160 5.90 2.03 -10.23
N ARG A 161 4.64 1.62 -10.07
CA ARG A 161 3.46 2.50 -10.09
C ARG A 161 2.98 2.72 -8.67
N ILE A 162 2.60 3.96 -8.31
CA ILE A 162 2.12 4.28 -6.95
C ILE A 162 0.65 4.67 -7.02
N PHE A 163 -0.20 3.93 -6.31
CA PHE A 163 -1.63 4.16 -6.18
C PHE A 163 -1.93 4.62 -4.76
N THR A 164 -2.78 5.63 -4.65
CA THR A 164 -3.15 6.24 -3.37
C THR A 164 -4.66 6.20 -3.21
N TYR A 165 -5.13 5.81 -2.03
CA TYR A 165 -6.54 5.72 -1.70
C TYR A 165 -6.80 6.54 -0.44
N SER A 166 -7.63 7.59 -0.58
CA SER A 166 -8.14 8.34 0.57
C SER A 166 -9.31 7.57 1.17
N VAL A 167 -9.27 7.25 2.45
CA VAL A 167 -10.27 6.39 3.09
C VAL A 167 -11.00 7.12 4.21
N GLY A 168 -12.32 6.92 4.25
CA GLY A 168 -13.19 7.51 5.25
C GLY A 168 -13.64 8.93 4.89
N GLN A 169 -14.38 9.54 5.82
CA GLN A 169 -14.77 10.94 5.73
C GLN A 169 -13.83 11.76 6.61
N HIS A 170 -13.00 12.59 5.99
CA HIS A 170 -12.04 13.44 6.66
C HIS A 170 -12.00 14.83 6.00
N GLN A 171 -11.37 15.79 6.67
CA GLN A 171 -11.15 17.15 6.15
C GLN A 171 -9.72 17.36 5.65
N ASN A 172 -8.87 16.32 5.71
CA ASN A 172 -7.49 16.39 5.25
C ASN A 172 -7.43 16.63 3.73
N PRO A 173 -6.45 17.43 3.26
CA PRO A 173 -6.26 17.69 1.83
C PRO A 173 -5.89 16.40 1.08
N THR A 174 -6.58 16.08 -0.01
CA THR A 174 -6.30 14.89 -0.83
C THR A 174 -5.37 15.17 -2.01
N GLU A 175 -5.11 16.44 -2.29
CA GLU A 175 -4.24 16.92 -3.36
C GLU A 175 -2.83 16.31 -3.29
N PRO A 176 -2.19 16.19 -2.10
CA PRO A 176 -0.90 15.50 -1.98
C PRO A 176 -0.95 14.03 -2.47
N LEU A 177 -2.00 13.29 -2.11
CA LEU A 177 -2.17 11.90 -2.51
C LEU A 177 -2.40 11.77 -4.02
N LEU A 178 -3.24 12.65 -4.57
CA LEU A 178 -3.50 12.73 -5.99
C LEU A 178 -2.20 13.00 -6.76
N GLU A 179 -1.40 13.97 -6.31
CA GLU A 179 -0.15 14.33 -6.96
C GLU A 179 0.86 13.17 -6.95
N VAL A 180 0.99 12.46 -5.82
CA VAL A 180 1.86 11.28 -5.71
C VAL A 180 1.44 10.20 -6.70
N ALA A 181 0.15 9.90 -6.82
CA ALA A 181 -0.32 8.89 -7.77
C ALA A 181 -0.10 9.31 -9.23
N CYS A 182 -0.47 10.55 -9.57
CA CYS A 182 -0.36 11.06 -10.93
C CYS A 182 1.09 11.16 -11.41
N SER A 183 2.00 11.59 -10.52
CA SER A 183 3.44 11.69 -10.83
C SER A 183 4.13 10.32 -11.00
N ASN A 184 3.48 9.23 -10.59
CA ASN A 184 4.05 7.89 -10.56
C ASN A 184 3.22 6.87 -11.33
N ARG A 185 2.56 7.30 -12.42
CA ARG A 185 1.79 6.44 -13.35
C ARG A 185 0.71 5.59 -12.65
N GLY A 186 0.26 5.97 -11.46
CA GLY A 186 -0.78 5.26 -10.75
C GLY A 186 -2.14 5.91 -10.91
N TYR A 187 -2.98 5.71 -9.92
CA TYR A 187 -4.35 6.21 -9.86
C TYR A 187 -4.69 6.58 -8.42
N PHE A 188 -5.56 7.58 -8.28
CA PHE A 188 -6.07 8.07 -7.00
C PHE A 188 -7.59 7.87 -6.94
N ALA A 189 -8.06 7.35 -5.81
CA ALA A 189 -9.49 7.22 -5.52
C ALA A 189 -9.82 7.49 -4.05
N GLU A 190 -11.08 7.83 -3.81
CA GLU A 190 -11.63 8.02 -2.48
C GLU A 190 -12.58 6.87 -2.14
N ILE A 191 -12.50 6.39 -0.91
CA ILE A 191 -13.32 5.32 -0.33
C ILE A 191 -14.06 5.92 0.88
N PRO A 192 -15.14 6.70 0.65
CA PRO A 192 -15.77 7.48 1.72
C PRO A 192 -16.62 6.62 2.67
N ALA A 193 -17.08 5.45 2.23
CA ALA A 193 -18.02 4.60 2.97
C ALA A 193 -17.99 3.14 2.49
N MET A 194 -18.59 2.25 3.28
CA MET A 194 -18.53 0.79 3.05
C MET A 194 -19.11 0.39 1.69
N GLY A 195 -20.21 1.04 1.28
CA GLY A 195 -20.85 0.78 0.00
C GLY A 195 -20.00 1.16 -1.23
N ALA A 196 -18.99 2.01 -1.06
CA ALA A 196 -18.06 2.37 -2.14
C ALA A 196 -16.94 1.35 -2.31
N VAL A 197 -16.69 0.48 -1.32
CA VAL A 197 -15.55 -0.44 -1.35
C VAL A 197 -15.65 -1.39 -2.55
N THR A 198 -16.81 -1.99 -2.80
CA THR A 198 -16.99 -2.93 -3.92
C THR A 198 -16.76 -2.26 -5.28
N SER A 199 -17.34 -1.06 -5.50
CA SER A 199 -17.16 -0.32 -6.74
C SER A 199 -15.72 0.15 -6.94
N GLN A 200 -15.05 0.58 -5.87
CA GLN A 200 -13.66 1.02 -5.98
C GLN A 200 -12.74 -0.17 -6.20
N VAL A 201 -12.93 -1.31 -5.53
CA VAL A 201 -12.15 -2.52 -5.77
C VAL A 201 -12.28 -2.99 -7.22
N GLU A 202 -13.46 -2.90 -7.81
CA GLU A 202 -13.64 -3.20 -9.24
C GLU A 202 -12.82 -2.24 -10.14
N VAL A 203 -12.81 -0.95 -9.83
CA VAL A 203 -11.96 0.05 -10.51
C VAL A 203 -10.47 -0.23 -10.27
N ILE A 204 -10.08 -0.67 -9.08
CA ILE A 204 -8.69 -1.03 -8.76
C ILE A 204 -8.26 -2.24 -9.61
N ASN A 205 -9.10 -3.27 -9.70
CA ASN A 205 -8.85 -4.45 -10.52
C ASN A 205 -8.76 -4.10 -12.00
N LEU A 206 -9.70 -3.30 -12.51
CA LEU A 206 -9.67 -2.81 -13.90
C LEU A 206 -8.39 -2.01 -14.18
N ASN A 207 -7.87 -1.24 -13.23
CA ASN A 207 -6.63 -0.48 -13.41
C ASN A 207 -5.35 -1.32 -13.24
N ALA A 208 -5.43 -2.46 -12.54
CA ALA A 208 -4.38 -3.45 -12.44
C ALA A 208 -4.26 -4.30 -13.73
N ASP A 209 -5.41 -4.64 -14.34
CA ASP A 209 -5.49 -5.46 -15.56
C ASP A 209 -5.45 -4.65 -16.87
N ALA A 210 -6.07 -3.47 -16.91
CA ALA A 210 -6.16 -2.64 -18.11
C ALA A 210 -4.96 -1.68 -18.26
N LEU A 211 -3.80 -2.25 -18.60
CA LEU A 211 -2.65 -1.47 -19.07
C LEU A 211 -2.82 -1.06 -20.55
N ARG A 212 -3.65 -0.02 -20.78
CA ARG A 212 -3.55 0.84 -21.98
C ARG A 212 -3.64 2.33 -21.58
N THR A 213 -2.64 2.76 -20.82
CA THR A 213 -1.85 4.02 -20.78
C THR A 213 -2.40 5.40 -21.21
N ILE A 214 -3.57 5.57 -21.85
CA ILE A 214 -4.02 6.89 -22.35
C ILE A 214 -5.03 7.56 -21.41
N LEU A 215 -5.98 6.80 -20.85
CA LEU A 215 -7.11 7.38 -20.10
C LEU A 215 -6.70 7.92 -18.71
N ILE A 216 -5.81 7.20 -18.00
CA ILE A 216 -5.39 7.53 -16.63
C ILE A 216 -4.58 8.84 -16.59
N ALA A 217 -3.66 9.02 -17.55
CA ALA A 217 -2.89 10.26 -17.67
C ALA A 217 -3.80 11.47 -17.97
N PHE A 218 -4.84 11.28 -18.78
CA PHE A 218 -5.82 12.32 -19.11
C PHE A 218 -6.68 12.71 -17.90
N MET A 219 -7.15 11.72 -17.12
CA MET A 219 -7.93 11.99 -15.90
C MET A 219 -7.09 12.71 -14.83
N CYS A 220 -5.83 12.32 -14.63
CA CYS A 220 -4.89 13.01 -13.75
C CYS A 220 -4.62 14.46 -14.21
N ALA A 221 -4.38 14.66 -15.51
CA ALA A 221 -4.11 15.98 -16.06
C ALA A 221 -5.32 16.93 -16.02
N LEU A 222 -6.55 16.42 -16.16
CA LEU A 222 -7.77 17.24 -15.98
C LEU A 222 -7.98 17.62 -14.52
N ARG A 223 -7.80 16.68 -13.57
CA ARG A 223 -8.03 16.95 -12.14
C ARG A 223 -7.03 17.95 -11.56
N LEU A 224 -5.75 17.87 -11.94
CA LEU A 224 -4.72 18.82 -11.51
C LEU A 224 -4.87 20.22 -12.12
N ARG A 225 -5.72 20.41 -13.14
CA ARG A 225 -5.98 21.72 -13.78
C ARG A 225 -7.20 22.44 -13.22
N HIS A 226 -7.93 21.84 -12.28
CA HIS A 226 -9.14 22.42 -11.66
C HIS A 226 -8.93 22.82 -10.20
N PHE A 227 -7.67 22.87 -9.76
CA PHE A 227 -7.22 23.43 -8.49
C PHE A 227 -6.19 24.53 -8.75
#